data_AF-A0A9D5IMM3-F1
#
_entry.id   AF-A0A9D5IMM3-F1
#
_cell.length_a   1.000
_cell.length_b   1.000
_cell.length_c   1.000
_cell.angle_alpha   90.00
_cell.angle_beta   90.00
_cell.angle_gamma   90.00
#
_symmetry.space_group_name_H-M   'P 1'
#
loop_
_entity.id
_entity.type
_entity.pdbx_description
1 polymer ?
#
loop_
_entity_poly.entity_id
_entity_poly.type
_entity_poly.pdbx_seq_one_letter_code
_entity_poly.pdbx_strand_id
1 'polypeptide(L)' 'MPYTLIRIPKRFLDDHLERDLPTPKIVRKTSFHYFIASGDPAMAELIEDARHYADGLDEAPRGILLSARATLRAIRQAGH' A
#
# COMPACT_ATOMS: atom_id res chain seq x y z
N MET A 1 -14.45 1.37 16.27
CA MET A 1 -14.46 2.25 15.09
C MET A 1 -14.76 1.40 13.87
N PRO A 2 -15.75 1.75 13.03
CA PRO A 2 -15.90 1.09 11.74
C PRO A 2 -14.65 1.43 10.90
N TYR A 3 -13.86 0.43 10.55
CA TYR A 3 -12.76 0.58 9.61
C TYR A 3 -13.21 0.08 8.24
N THR A 4 -12.81 0.78 7.19
CA THR A 4 -13.07 0.36 5.82
C THR A 4 -11.95 -0.57 5.38
N LEU A 5 -12.28 -1.58 4.57
CA LEU A 5 -11.27 -2.43 3.93
C LEU A 5 -10.80 -1.76 2.64
N ILE A 6 -9.52 -1.43 2.56
CA ILE A 6 -8.92 -0.84 1.36
C ILE A 6 -8.27 -1.97 0.58
N ARG A 7 -8.73 -2.17 -0.66
CA ARG A 7 -8.12 -3.12 -1.60
C ARG A 7 -6.94 -2.45 -2.29
N ILE A 8 -5.74 -2.99 -2.14
CA ILE A 8 -4.52 -2.49 -2.75
C ILE A 8 -3.80 -3.59 -3.56
N PRO A 9 -3.08 -3.24 -4.64
CA PRO A 9 -2.33 -4.21 -5.43
C PRO A 9 -1.23 -4.87 -4.60
N LYS A 10 -1.02 -6.17 -4.84
CA LYS A 10 -0.10 -7.01 -4.05
C LYS A 10 1.38 -6.65 -4.24
N ARG A 11 1.79 -6.27 -5.45
CA ARG A 11 3.20 -6.15 -5.83
C ARG A 11 3.99 -5.15 -4.98
N PHE A 12 3.47 -3.94 -4.79
CA PHE A 12 4.11 -2.95 -3.92
C PHE A 12 4.08 -3.38 -2.45
N LEU A 13 2.98 -3.96 -1.98
CA LEU A 13 2.90 -4.37 -0.58
C LEU A 13 3.83 -5.55 -0.27
N ASP A 14 4.04 -6.47 -1.21
CA ASP A 14 5.02 -7.56 -1.05
C ASP A 14 6.44 -6.98 -0.87
N ASP A 15 6.84 -5.99 -1.70
CA ASP A 15 8.13 -5.28 -1.55
C ASP A 15 8.27 -4.56 -0.20
N HIS A 16 7.19 -3.91 0.25
CA HIS A 16 7.14 -3.25 1.55
C HIS A 16 7.25 -4.25 2.72
N LEU A 17 6.59 -5.41 2.60
CA LEU A 17 6.65 -6.49 3.59
C LEU A 17 8.02 -7.17 3.63
N GLU A 18 8.68 -7.35 2.48
CA GLU A 18 10.04 -7.92 2.41
C GLU A 18 11.08 -7.03 3.12
N ARG A 19 10.78 -5.74 3.28
CA ARG A 19 11.60 -4.79 4.04
C ARG A 19 11.23 -4.68 5.54
N ASP A 20 10.31 -5.51 6.02
CA ASP A 20 9.81 -5.53 7.42
C ASP A 20 9.35 -4.15 7.94
N LEU A 21 8.80 -3.32 7.05
CA LEU A 21 8.31 -1.98 7.39
C LEU A 21 6.95 -2.03 8.12
N PRO A 22 6.62 -1.01 8.94
CA PRO A 22 5.32 -0.94 9.60
C PRO A 22 4.18 -1.02 8.58
N THR A 23 3.44 -2.13 8.62
CA THR A 23 2.40 -2.43 7.65
C THR A 23 1.02 -2.44 8.31
N PRO A 24 0.00 -1.77 7.73
CA PRO A 24 -1.37 -1.85 8.21
C PRO A 24 -1.86 -3.29 8.30
N LYS A 25 -2.73 -3.57 9.28
CA LYS A 25 -3.33 -4.90 9.45
C LYS A 25 -3.94 -5.42 8.13
N ILE A 26 -3.36 -6.50 7.62
CA ILE A 26 -3.88 -7.24 6.47
C ILE A 26 -5.03 -8.13 6.96
N VAL A 27 -6.23 -7.86 6.45
CA VAL A 27 -7.45 -8.60 6.81
C VAL A 27 -7.70 -9.76 5.84
N ARG A 28 -7.34 -9.59 4.57
CA ARG A 28 -7.49 -10.64 3.54
C ARG A 28 -6.43 -10.48 2.45
N LYS A 29 -6.03 -11.60 1.85
CA LYS A 29 -5.22 -11.65 0.63
C LYS A 29 -5.90 -12.45 -0.47
N THR A 30 -5.63 -12.08 -1.70
CA THR A 30 -5.95 -12.83 -2.93
C THR A 30 -4.67 -12.98 -3.74
N SER A 31 -4.72 -13.66 -4.89
CA SER A 31 -3.56 -13.83 -5.76
C SER A 31 -2.91 -12.52 -6.21
N PHE A 32 -3.67 -11.41 -6.26
CA PHE A 32 -3.20 -10.13 -6.81
C PHE A 32 -3.40 -8.92 -5.91
N HIS A 33 -4.07 -9.06 -4.77
CA HIS A 33 -4.44 -7.92 -3.91
C HIS A 33 -4.40 -8.27 -2.43
N TYR A 34 -4.16 -7.25 -1.62
CA TYR A 34 -4.40 -7.26 -0.19
C TYR A 34 -5.58 -6.36 0.17
N PHE A 35 -6.23 -6.68 1.28
CA PHE A 35 -7.27 -5.88 1.91
C PHE A 35 -6.75 -5.45 3.28
N ILE A 36 -6.49 -4.17 3.46
CA ILE A 36 -5.92 -3.60 4.68
C ILE A 36 -6.98 -2.83 5.47
N ALA A 37 -6.82 -2.79 6.79
CA ALA A 37 -7.69 -2.03 7.69
C ALA A 37 -7.32 -0.53 7.65
N SER A 38 -8.26 0.32 7.26
CA SER A 38 -8.01 1.75 7.11
C SER A 38 -7.72 2.50 8.42
N GLY A 39 -8.09 1.93 9.58
CA GLY A 39 -7.91 2.57 10.89
C GLY A 39 -6.56 2.27 11.56
N ASP A 40 -5.64 1.63 10.84
CA ASP A 40 -4.37 1.20 11.41
C ASP A 40 -3.36 2.37 11.48
N PRO A 41 -2.65 2.59 12.60
CA PRO A 41 -1.61 3.63 12.70
C PRO A 41 -0.50 3.50 11.65
N ALA A 42 -0.20 2.29 11.18
CA ALA A 42 0.81 2.04 10.16
C ALA A 42 0.41 2.54 8.75
N MET A 43 -0.79 3.10 8.59
CA MET A 43 -1.21 3.70 7.31
C MET A 43 -0.29 4.83 6.88
N ALA A 44 0.23 5.63 7.80
CA ALA A 44 1.12 6.75 7.49
C ALA A 44 2.41 6.28 6.80
N GLU A 45 3.05 5.25 7.36
CA GLU A 45 4.27 4.64 6.83
C GLU A 45 4.05 4.05 5.44
N LEU A 46 2.95 3.32 5.24
CA LEU A 46 2.60 2.76 3.93
C LEU A 46 2.37 3.86 2.88
N ILE A 47 1.75 4.99 3.27
CA ILE A 47 1.50 6.12 2.37
C ILE A 47 2.82 6.82 1.99
N GLU A 48 3.69 7.08 2.98
CA GLU A 48 4.97 7.74 2.75
C GLU A 48 5.86 6.91 1.82
N ASP A 49 6.00 5.62 2.09
CA ASP A 49 6.77 4.71 1.24
C ASP A 49 6.18 4.62 -0.17
N ALA A 50 4.85 4.53 -0.30
CA ALA A 50 4.22 4.52 -1.61
C ALA A 50 4.42 5.83 -2.39
N ARG A 51 4.48 6.99 -1.71
CA ARG A 51 4.82 8.28 -2.33
C ARG A 51 6.26 8.29 -2.80
N HIS A 52 7.19 7.81 -1.97
CA HIS A 52 8.60 7.73 -2.32
C HIS A 52 8.83 6.95 -3.63
N TYR A 53 8.16 5.80 -3.80
CA TYR A 53 8.17 5.08 -5.07
C TYR A 53 7.46 5.87 -6.18
N ALA A 54 6.25 6.37 -5.94
CA ALA A 54 5.44 7.02 -6.98
C ALA A 54 6.09 8.27 -7.60
N ASP A 55 6.84 9.02 -6.79
CA ASP A 55 7.51 10.28 -7.14
C ASP A 55 8.83 10.07 -7.90
N GLY A 56 9.24 8.81 -8.09
CA GLY A 56 10.30 8.45 -9.02
C GLY A 56 11.61 8.13 -8.33
N LEU A 57 11.61 7.04 -7.55
CA LEU A 57 12.85 6.29 -7.38
C LEU A 57 13.28 5.81 -8.78
N ASP A 58 14.22 6.52 -9.41
CA ASP A 58 14.67 6.31 -10.80
C ASP A 58 15.16 4.87 -11.05
N GLU A 59 15.48 4.13 -9.98
CA GLU A 59 15.98 2.76 -10.01
C GLU A 59 14.90 1.70 -9.76
N ALA A 60 13.68 2.06 -9.36
CA ALA A 60 12.65 1.08 -9.05
C ALA A 60 12.03 0.48 -10.33
N PRO A 61 11.78 -0.84 -10.36
CA PRO A 61 11.09 -1.48 -11.47
C PRO A 61 9.73 -0.82 -11.76
N ARG A 62 9.44 -0.55 -13.05
CA ARG A 62 8.19 0.10 -13.49
C ARG A 62 6.92 -0.53 -12.90
N GLY A 63 6.91 -1.84 -12.70
CA GLY A 63 5.78 -2.54 -12.10
C GLY A 63 5.52 -2.17 -10.64
N ILE A 64 6.56 -1.90 -9.85
CA ILE A 64 6.45 -1.46 -8.45
C ILE A 64 5.97 -0.01 -8.42
N LEU A 65 6.55 0.87 -9.25
CA LEU A 65 6.12 2.26 -9.40
C LEU A 65 4.61 2.39 -9.68
N LEU A 66 4.11 1.61 -10.66
CA LEU A 66 2.69 1.58 -11.00
C LEU A 66 1.83 1.00 -9.87
N SER A 67 2.33 -0.01 -9.17
CA SER A 67 1.64 -0.59 -8.02
C SER A 67 1.54 0.40 -6.85
N ALA A 68 2.61 1.14 -6.54
CA ALA A 68 2.62 2.17 -5.50
C ALA A 68 1.63 3.30 -5.80
N ARG A 69 1.60 3.79 -7.04
CA ARG A 69 0.61 4.80 -7.50
C ARG A 69 -0.83 4.31 -7.35
N ALA A 70 -1.09 3.04 -7.68
CA ALA A 70 -2.41 2.45 -7.53
C ALA A 70 -2.80 2.29 -6.04
N THR A 71 -1.84 1.95 -5.17
CA THR A 71 -2.02 1.95 -3.71
C THR A 71 -2.44 3.33 -3.20
N LEU A 72 -1.70 4.39 -3.53
CA LEU A 72 -2.04 5.76 -3.13
C LEU A 72 -3.44 6.17 -3.62
N ARG A 73 -3.80 5.82 -4.85
CA ARG A 73 -5.13 6.11 -5.40
C ARG A 73 -6.24 5.42 -4.59
N ALA A 74 -6.06 4.15 -4.24
CA ALA A 74 -7.04 3.39 -3.48
C ALA A 74 -7.22 3.94 -2.05
N ILE A 75 -6.11 4.32 -1.41
CA ILE A 75 -6.10 4.95 -0.09
C ILE A 75 -6.84 6.29 -0.13
N ARG A 76 -6.53 7.16 -1.11
CA ARG A 76 -7.22 8.44 -1.31
C ARG A 76 -8.72 8.29 -1.51
N GLN A 77 -9.14 7.28 -2.27
CA GLN A 77 -10.57 6.99 -2.50
C GLN A 77 -11.29 6.51 -1.22
N ALA A 78 -10.56 5.97 -0.25
CA ALA A 78 -11.08 5.56 1.04
C ALA A 78 -11.12 6.69 2.09
N GLY A 79 -10.68 7.91 1.75
CA GLY A 79 -10.72 9.08 2.62
C GLY A 79 -9.49 9.28 3.51
N HIS A 80 -8.34 8.75 3.09
CA HIS A 80 -7.02 8.89 3.72
C HIS A 80 -6.08 9.70 2.83
#